data_AF-A0A960GAS4-F1
#
_entry.id   AF-A0A960GAS4-F1
#
_cell.length_a   1.000
_cell.length_b   1.000
_cell.length_c   1.000
_cell.angle_alpha   90.00
_cell.angle_beta   90.00
_cell.angle_gamma   90.00
#
_symmetry.space_group_name_H-M   'P 1'
#
loop_
_entity.id
_entity.type
_entity.pdbx_description
1 polymer ?
#
loop_
_entity_poly.entity_id
_entity_poly.type
_entity_poly.pdbx_seq_one_letter_code
_entity_poly.pdbx_strand_id
1 'polypeptide(L)'
;MTLTDAWVKAADSGMTGEFGVLTNSGDEEVTIVGGSSPAAGVVELHEVADGQMKAIDGGFVVPAGGTLTLEPGGYHVMLMQLTGPIAPGDEVTTTLECSTGGSFEVVATAKEFAGGNEEYVGGGMGGMDDMNGASQMPSMDGSQPAG
;
A
#
# COMPACT_ATOMS: atom_id res chain seq x y z
N MET A 1 11.34 18.60 8.60
CA MET A 1 10.50 17.77 7.73
C MET A 1 9.07 18.22 7.84
N THR A 2 8.36 18.23 6.72
CA THR A 2 6.92 18.43 6.65
C THR A 2 6.36 17.62 5.49
N LEU A 3 5.14 17.11 5.61
CA LEU A 3 4.34 16.66 4.48
C LEU A 3 3.27 17.72 4.19
N THR A 4 3.33 18.35 3.02
CA THR A 4 2.32 19.33 2.59
C THR A 4 1.35 18.69 1.61
N ASP A 5 0.18 19.33 1.44
CA ASP A 5 -0.89 18.84 0.56
C ASP A 5 -1.33 17.40 0.89
N ALA A 6 -1.17 17.01 2.15
CA ALA A 6 -1.37 15.65 2.63
C ALA A 6 -2.83 15.19 2.45
N TRP A 7 -3.02 14.02 1.87
CA TRP A 7 -4.33 13.41 1.73
C TRP A 7 -4.24 11.89 1.70
N VAL A 8 -5.31 11.22 2.14
CA VAL A 8 -5.44 9.76 2.05
C VAL A 8 -6.56 9.38 1.11
N LYS A 9 -6.46 8.21 0.47
CA LYS A 9 -7.60 7.65 -0.26
C LYS A 9 -8.67 7.18 0.73
N ALA A 10 -9.94 7.50 0.47
CA ALA A 10 -11.05 6.93 1.24
C ALA A 10 -11.08 5.39 1.08
N ALA A 11 -11.36 4.68 2.16
CA ALA A 11 -11.36 3.22 2.17
C ALA A 11 -12.32 2.70 3.25
N ASP A 12 -13.19 1.75 2.88
CA ASP A 12 -14.12 1.14 3.84
C ASP A 12 -13.43 0.15 4.79
N SER A 13 -12.34 -0.48 4.35
CA SER A 13 -11.56 -1.44 5.13
C SER A 13 -10.21 -1.76 4.47
N GLY A 14 -9.38 -2.55 5.16
CA GLY A 14 -8.16 -3.12 4.59
C GLY A 14 -6.98 -2.16 4.70
N MET A 15 -6.73 -1.38 3.65
CA MET A 15 -5.53 -0.55 3.50
C MET A 15 -5.82 0.73 2.70
N THR A 16 -5.05 1.79 2.94
CA THR A 16 -5.13 3.04 2.17
C THR A 16 -3.80 3.75 2.03
N GLY A 17 -3.61 4.44 0.91
CA GLY A 17 -2.41 5.22 0.62
C GLY A 17 -2.54 6.66 1.11
N GLU A 18 -1.47 7.16 1.70
CA GLU A 18 -1.26 8.57 2.05
C GLU A 18 -0.27 9.20 1.06
N PHE A 19 -0.64 10.38 0.58
CA PHE A 19 -0.02 11.12 -0.51
C PHE A 19 0.21 12.58 -0.11
N GLY A 20 1.10 13.27 -0.81
CA GLY A 20 1.49 14.65 -0.49
C GLY A 20 2.89 14.98 -0.98
N VAL A 21 3.50 16.04 -0.46
CA VAL A 21 4.88 16.43 -0.80
C VAL A 21 5.71 16.51 0.46
N LEU A 22 6.69 15.60 0.59
CA LEU A 22 7.69 15.66 1.64
C LEU A 22 8.66 16.79 1.32
N THR A 23 8.91 17.65 2.30
CA THR A 23 9.86 18.76 2.19
C THR A 23 10.88 18.72 3.33
N ASN A 24 12.15 18.75 2.95
CA ASN A 24 13.28 18.87 3.85
C ASN A 24 13.78 20.31 3.88
N SER A 25 13.33 21.11 4.85
CA SER A 25 13.85 22.46 5.05
C SER A 25 15.18 22.52 5.83
N GLY A 26 15.79 21.38 6.14
CA GLY A 26 17.06 21.28 6.84
C GLY A 26 18.27 21.27 5.89
N ASP A 27 19.45 21.35 6.49
CA ASP A 27 20.73 21.41 5.78
C ASP A 27 21.39 20.03 5.56
N GLU A 28 20.78 18.96 6.06
CA GLU A 28 21.24 17.58 5.91
C GLU A 28 20.17 16.72 5.22
N GLU A 29 20.61 15.70 4.48
CA GLU A 29 19.72 14.68 3.92
C GLU A 29 19.03 13.91 5.06
N VAL A 30 17.76 13.54 4.84
CA VAL A 30 16.99 12.74 5.78
C VAL A 30 16.29 11.62 5.04
N THR A 31 16.25 10.45 5.66
CA THR A 31 15.48 9.31 5.18
C THR A 31 14.26 9.12 6.06
N ILE A 32 13.06 9.04 5.48
CA ILE A 32 11.88 8.53 6.19
C ILE A 32 11.94 7.01 6.15
N VAL A 33 11.86 6.36 7.31
CA VAL A 33 12.07 4.91 7.45
C VAL A 33 10.79 4.15 7.79
N GLY A 34 9.72 4.85 8.11
CA GLY A 34 8.43 4.26 8.44
C GLY A 34 7.55 5.24 9.18
N GLY A 35 6.59 4.72 9.93
CA GLY A 35 5.70 5.52 10.74
C GLY A 35 4.75 4.71 11.59
N SER A 36 3.79 5.42 12.18
CA SER A 36 2.66 4.83 12.91
C SER A 36 1.41 5.68 12.75
N SER A 37 0.24 5.06 12.90
CA SER A 37 -1.05 5.76 12.86
C SER A 37 -2.03 5.08 13.81
N PRO A 38 -2.87 5.83 14.54
CA PRO A 38 -4.01 5.23 15.27
C PRO A 38 -5.07 4.63 14.33
N ALA A 39 -5.08 5.01 13.05
CA ALA A 39 -6.03 4.51 12.05
C ALA A 39 -5.62 3.16 11.44
N ALA A 40 -4.39 2.67 11.70
CA ALA A 40 -3.83 1.50 11.03
C ALA A 40 -2.95 0.66 11.97
N GLY A 41 -2.97 -0.67 11.79
CA GLY A 41 -2.10 -1.57 12.56
C GLY A 41 -0.64 -1.51 12.12
N VAL A 42 -0.39 -1.19 10.85
CA VAL A 42 0.96 -1.14 10.26
C VAL A 42 1.05 0.05 9.29
N VAL A 43 2.19 0.73 9.27
CA VAL A 43 2.52 1.78 8.29
C VAL A 43 3.80 1.40 7.57
N GLU A 44 3.72 1.28 6.24
CA GLU A 44 4.84 0.92 5.38
C GLU A 44 5.13 2.02 4.35
N LEU A 45 6.30 1.98 3.74
CA LEU A 45 6.70 2.89 2.65
C LEU A 45 6.72 2.09 1.35
N HIS A 46 6.00 2.56 0.35
CA HIS A 46 5.81 1.83 -0.90
C HIS A 46 6.17 2.68 -2.12
N GLU A 47 6.54 2.01 -3.20
CA GLU A 47 6.59 2.56 -4.56
C GLU A 47 5.78 1.70 -5.52
N VAL A 48 5.43 2.30 -6.65
CA VAL A 48 4.86 1.57 -7.77
C VAL A 48 5.96 1.37 -8.80
N ALA A 49 6.43 0.14 -8.90
CA ALA A 49 7.45 -0.26 -9.86
C ALA A 49 6.89 -1.34 -10.79
N ASP A 50 6.97 -1.11 -12.09
CA ASP A 50 6.38 -1.98 -13.14
C ASP A 50 4.86 -2.16 -13.00
N GLY A 51 4.16 -1.14 -12.48
CA GLY A 51 2.71 -1.17 -12.25
C GLY A 51 2.28 -1.98 -11.02
N GLN A 52 3.24 -2.38 -10.17
CA GLN A 52 2.99 -3.13 -8.95
C GLN A 52 3.42 -2.32 -7.72
N MET A 53 2.59 -2.31 -6.68
CA MET A 53 2.98 -1.76 -5.37
C MET A 53 4.01 -2.68 -4.70
N LYS A 54 5.12 -2.08 -4.25
CA LYS A 54 6.21 -2.77 -3.57
C LYS A 54 6.66 -1.97 -2.36
N ALA A 55 6.83 -2.66 -1.23
CA ALA A 55 7.43 -2.07 -0.03
C ALA A 55 8.90 -1.73 -0.29
N ILE A 56 9.38 -0.66 0.36
CA ILE A 56 10.74 -0.15 0.25
C ILE A 56 11.45 -0.28 1.59
N ASP A 57 12.45 -1.16 1.65
CA ASP A 57 13.29 -1.33 2.85
C ASP A 57 14.24 -0.13 3.11
N GLY A 58 14.62 0.60 2.04
CA GLY A 58 15.56 1.72 2.11
C GLY A 58 14.95 3.05 2.57
N GLY A 59 13.62 3.13 2.68
CA GLY A 59 12.90 4.34 3.01
C GLY A 59 12.90 5.42 1.93
N PHE A 60 12.34 6.58 2.26
CA PHE A 60 12.26 7.74 1.37
C PHE A 60 13.39 8.72 1.65
N VAL A 61 14.36 8.81 0.75
CA VAL A 61 15.46 9.76 0.85
C VAL A 61 15.00 11.15 0.37
N VAL A 62 15.13 12.15 1.23
CA VAL A 62 14.82 13.55 0.93
C VAL A 62 16.08 14.39 1.12
N PRO A 63 16.72 14.88 0.04
CA PRO A 63 17.93 15.69 0.13
C PRO A 63 17.74 16.95 0.97
N ALA A 64 18.83 17.50 1.52
CA ALA A 64 18.84 18.81 2.17
C ALA A 64 18.23 19.89 1.27
N GLY A 65 17.30 20.70 1.77
CA GLY A 65 16.56 21.69 0.98
C GLY A 65 15.68 21.11 -0.13
N GLY A 66 15.53 19.79 -0.19
CA GLY A 66 14.87 19.06 -1.27
C GLY A 66 13.44 18.65 -0.96
N THR A 67 12.79 18.06 -1.95
CA THR A 67 11.43 17.53 -1.85
C THR A 67 11.30 16.15 -2.47
N LEU A 68 10.31 15.38 -2.02
CA LEU A 68 9.88 14.12 -2.61
C LEU A 68 8.36 14.12 -2.74
N THR A 69 7.85 13.80 -3.94
CA THR A 69 6.41 13.73 -4.18
C THR A 69 5.91 12.32 -3.88
N LEU A 70 4.84 12.24 -3.10
CA LEU A 70 4.09 11.03 -2.82
C LEU A 70 2.76 11.11 -3.60
N GLU A 71 2.58 10.23 -4.59
CA GLU A 71 1.45 10.28 -5.50
C GLU A 71 0.99 8.87 -5.93
N PRO A 72 -0.29 8.70 -6.31
CA PRO A 72 -0.76 7.45 -6.92
C PRO A 72 0.07 7.11 -8.16
N GLY A 73 0.50 5.85 -8.34
CA GLY A 73 1.43 5.48 -9.40
C GLY A 73 2.91 5.74 -9.08
N GLY A 74 3.24 6.25 -7.90
CA GLY A 74 4.61 6.54 -7.47
C GLY A 74 4.85 6.16 -6.01
N TYR A 75 5.65 6.97 -5.30
CA TYR A 75 5.88 6.78 -3.87
C TYR A 75 4.63 7.08 -3.05
N HIS A 76 4.38 6.31 -2.00
CA HIS A 76 3.28 6.58 -1.08
C HIS A 76 3.49 5.88 0.26
N VAL A 77 2.90 6.45 1.31
CA VAL A 77 2.86 5.80 2.63
C VAL A 77 1.64 4.89 2.66
N MET A 78 1.85 3.61 2.97
CA MET A 78 0.82 2.57 2.95
C MET A 78 0.32 2.31 4.36
N LEU A 79 -0.93 2.68 4.66
CA LEU A 79 -1.59 2.37 5.92
C LEU A 79 -2.30 1.03 5.78
N MET A 80 -1.84 0.02 6.52
CA MET A 80 -2.28 -1.36 6.45
C MET A 80 -3.04 -1.76 7.72
N GLN A 81 -3.98 -2.69 7.59
CA GLN A 81 -4.81 -3.16 8.71
C GLN A 81 -5.59 -2.01 9.35
N LEU A 82 -6.38 -1.30 8.54
CA LEU A 82 -7.20 -0.18 9.01
C LEU A 82 -8.11 -0.59 10.17
N THR A 83 -8.14 0.24 11.21
CA THR A 83 -8.92 -0.01 12.44
C THR A 83 -10.41 0.26 12.26
N GLY A 84 -10.78 0.98 11.19
CA GLY A 84 -12.14 1.28 10.79
C GLY A 84 -12.21 1.92 9.40
N PRO A 85 -13.42 2.22 8.90
CA PRO A 85 -13.58 2.92 7.63
C PRO A 85 -13.05 4.37 7.71
N ILE A 86 -12.49 4.84 6.61
CA ILE A 86 -12.05 6.22 6.39
C ILE A 86 -12.95 6.81 5.30
N ALA A 87 -13.87 7.69 5.71
CA ALA A 87 -14.81 8.34 4.81
C ALA A 87 -14.21 9.63 4.20
N PRO A 88 -14.70 10.08 3.04
CA PRO A 88 -14.28 11.36 2.47
C PRO A 88 -14.50 12.52 3.44
N GLY A 89 -13.46 13.35 3.62
CA GLY A 89 -13.46 14.47 4.56
C GLY A 89 -12.97 14.12 5.97
N ASP A 90 -12.78 12.83 6.29
CA ASP A 90 -12.16 12.43 7.56
C ASP A 90 -10.70 12.88 7.63
N GLU A 91 -10.22 13.13 8.83
CA GLU A 91 -8.81 13.42 9.09
C GLU A 91 -8.11 12.16 9.61
N VAL A 92 -7.01 11.78 8.94
CA VAL A 92 -6.15 10.67 9.34
C VAL A 92 -4.82 11.23 9.81
N THR A 93 -4.45 10.90 11.04
CA THR A 93 -3.16 11.27 11.63
C THR A 93 -2.14 10.17 11.40
N THR A 94 -0.97 10.55 10.90
CA THR A 94 0.18 9.66 10.74
C THR A 94 1.42 10.31 11.35
N THR A 95 2.18 9.55 12.13
CA THR A 95 3.52 9.96 12.58
C THR A 95 4.55 9.32 11.66
N LEU A 96 5.36 10.12 10.97
CA LEU A 96 6.46 9.64 10.13
C LEU A 96 7.79 9.71 10.89
N GLU A 97 8.58 8.65 10.76
CA GLU A 97 9.84 8.47 11.47
C GLU A 97 11.03 8.71 10.55
N CYS A 98 11.99 9.51 11.01
CA CYS A 98 13.23 9.82 10.31
C CYS A 98 14.36 8.90 10.80
N SER A 99 15.26 8.51 9.90
CA SER A 99 16.45 7.71 10.20
C SER A 99 17.39 8.33 11.24
N THR A 100 17.33 9.65 11.40
CA THR A 100 18.12 10.42 12.39
C THR A 100 17.54 10.38 13.81
N GLY A 101 16.41 9.68 14.03
CA GLY A 101 15.77 9.50 15.34
C GLY A 101 14.71 10.54 15.71
N GLY A 102 14.36 11.44 14.78
CA GLY A 102 13.22 12.36 14.91
C GLY A 102 11.95 11.79 14.28
N SER A 103 10.79 12.35 14.63
CA SER A 103 9.53 12.08 13.95
C SER A 103 8.71 13.36 13.81
N PHE A 104 7.74 13.34 12.90
CA PHE A 104 6.79 14.45 12.73
C PHE A 104 5.39 13.92 12.44
N GLU A 105 4.40 14.61 12.98
CA GLU A 105 3.00 14.31 12.76
C GLU A 105 2.51 14.95 11.46
N VAL A 106 1.65 14.23 10.77
CA VAL A 106 0.94 14.63 9.56
C VAL A 106 -0.54 14.41 9.79
N VAL A 107 -1.35 15.38 9.38
CA VAL A 107 -2.81 15.25 9.33
C VAL A 107 -3.22 15.34 7.86
N ALA A 108 -3.79 14.25 7.35
CA ALA A 108 -4.18 14.10 5.96
C ALA A 108 -5.70 14.03 5.85
N THR A 109 -6.29 14.80 4.93
CA THR A 109 -7.73 14.73 4.66
C THR A 109 -8.04 13.59 3.69
N ALA A 110 -9.01 12.77 4.01
CA ALA A 110 -9.48 11.69 3.16
C ALA A 110 -10.24 12.21 1.93
N LYS A 111 -9.94 11.65 0.75
CA LYS A 111 -10.58 12.03 -0.52
C LYS A 111 -11.11 10.80 -1.24
N GLU A 112 -12.23 10.96 -1.92
CA GLU A 112 -12.65 9.98 -2.94
C GLU A 112 -11.61 9.97 -4.06
N PHE A 113 -11.07 8.80 -4.35
CA PHE A 113 -10.16 8.62 -5.47
C PHE A 113 -10.48 7.29 -6.15
N ALA A 114 -10.88 7.38 -7.42
CA ALA A 114 -11.19 6.22 -8.26
C ALA A 114 -9.98 5.75 -9.09
N GLY A 115 -8.81 6.39 -8.94
CA GLY A 115 -7.61 6.10 -9.71
C GLY A 115 -6.71 5.03 -9.05
N GLY A 116 -5.89 4.38 -9.87
CA GLY A 116 -4.90 3.40 -9.44
C GLY A 116 -5.43 1.96 -9.43
N ASN A 117 -5.60 1.34 -10.60
CA ASN A 117 -5.79 -0.11 -10.70
C ASN A 117 -4.45 -0.81 -10.43
N GLU A 118 -3.95 -0.63 -9.21
CA GLU A 118 -2.63 -1.06 -8.78
C GLU A 118 -2.79 -2.38 -8.02
N GLU A 119 -2.22 -3.44 -8.59
CA GLU A 119 -2.36 -4.79 -8.07
C GLU A 119 -1.32 -5.01 -6.96
N TYR A 120 -1.80 -5.27 -5.74
CA TYR A 120 -0.95 -5.60 -4.60
C TYR A 120 -0.53 -7.07 -4.69
N VAL A 121 0.71 -7.36 -5.06
CA VAL A 121 1.24 -8.73 -5.09
C VAL A 121 1.99 -9.01 -3.79
N GLY A 122 1.25 -9.04 -2.68
CA GLY A 122 1.74 -9.47 -1.37
C GLY A 122 1.74 -10.99 -1.26
N GLY A 123 2.91 -11.61 -1.09
CA GLY A 123 3.05 -13.06 -0.98
C GLY A 123 2.38 -13.66 0.26
N GLY A 124 1.53 -14.66 0.04
CA GLY A 124 1.33 -15.77 0.98
C GLY A 124 0.12 -15.70 1.92
N MET A 125 -1.09 -15.92 1.39
CA MET A 125 -2.05 -16.92 1.88
C MET A 125 -3.18 -17.02 0.84
N GLY A 126 -2.86 -17.69 -0.27
CA GLY A 126 -3.85 -18.04 -1.27
C GLY A 126 -4.98 -18.83 -0.62
N GLY A 127 -6.19 -18.29 -0.74
CA GLY A 127 -7.42 -19.03 -0.49
C GLY A 127 -7.35 -20.34 -1.28
N MET A 128 -7.51 -21.44 -0.58
CA MET A 128 -7.62 -22.75 -1.20
C MET A 128 -9.07 -22.95 -1.62
N ASP A 129 -9.43 -22.32 -2.74
CA ASP A 129 -10.64 -22.65 -3.48
C ASP A 129 -10.25 -22.97 -4.94
N ASP A 130 -10.70 -24.14 -5.38
CA ASP A 130 -10.75 -24.64 -6.76
C ASP A 130 -9.46 -25.12 -7.44
N MET A 131 -9.19 -26.43 -7.30
CA MET A 131 -8.66 -27.23 -8.42
C MET A 131 -9.70 -28.26 -8.89
N ASN A 132 -10.31 -27.91 -10.02
CA ASN A 132 -10.88 -28.80 -11.02
C ASN A 132 -9.91 -29.95 -11.36
N GLY A 133 -10.40 -31.19 -11.46
CA GLY A 133 -9.54 -32.33 -11.76
C GLY A 133 -10.29 -33.63 -12.04
N ALA A 134 -11.16 -33.61 -13.04
CA ALA A 134 -11.60 -34.83 -13.71
C ALA A 134 -10.37 -35.53 -14.33
N SER A 135 -9.84 -36.54 -13.64
CA SER A 135 -8.79 -37.42 -14.13
C SER A 135 -9.35 -38.81 -14.35
N GLN A 136 -9.49 -39.13 -15.63
CA GLN A 136 -9.73 -40.46 -16.19
C GLN A 136 -8.79 -41.50 -15.60
N MET A 137 -9.25 -42.78 -15.52
CA MET A 137 -8.68 -43.96 -16.21
C MET A 137 -9.18 -45.30 -15.59
N PRO A 138 -8.91 -46.49 -16.17
CA PRO A 138 -9.70 -47.11 -17.25
C PRO A 138 -10.10 -48.58 -16.96
N SER A 139 -10.97 -49.18 -17.80
CA SER A 139 -10.74 -50.48 -18.50
C SER A 139 -12.03 -51.26 -18.83
N MET A 140 -12.20 -51.50 -20.14
CA MET A 140 -12.60 -52.74 -20.82
C MET A 140 -13.82 -53.54 -20.34
N ASP A 141 -14.84 -53.61 -21.21
CA ASP A 141 -15.35 -54.82 -21.90
C ASP A 141 -16.52 -54.32 -22.78
N GLY A 142 -16.59 -54.47 -24.11
CA GLY A 142 -16.30 -55.64 -24.92
C GLY A 142 -17.62 -56.12 -25.55
N SER A 143 -17.80 -55.86 -26.85
CA SER A 143 -18.67 -56.62 -27.78
C SER A 143 -20.16 -56.23 -27.93
N GLN A 144 -20.42 -55.32 -28.89
CA GLN A 144 -21.21 -55.48 -30.14
C GLN A 144 -22.63 -56.16 -30.21
N PRO A 145 -23.41 -55.87 -31.28
CA PRO A 145 -24.87 -55.68 -31.26
C PRO A 145 -25.67 -56.79 -31.96
N ALA A 146 -27.01 -56.71 -31.95
CA ALA A 146 -27.85 -57.17 -33.06
C ALA A 146 -29.32 -56.75 -32.89
N GLY A 147 -29.95 -56.40 -34.02
CA GLY A 147 -31.33 -56.80 -34.35
C GLY A 147 -32.44 -55.82 -34.05
#